data_AF-A0A1M5YKI0-F1
#
_entry.id   AF-A0A1M5YKI0-F1
#
_cell.length_a   1.000
_cell.length_b   1.000
_cell.length_c   1.000
_cell.angle_alpha   90.00
_cell.angle_beta   90.00
_cell.angle_gamma   90.00
#
_symmetry.space_group_name_H-M   'P 1'
#
loop_
_entity.id
_entity.type
_entity.pdbx_description
1 polymer ?
#
loop_
_entity_poly.entity_id
_entity_poly.type
_entity_poly.pdbx_seq_one_letter_code
_entity_poly.pdbx_strand_id
1 'polypeptide(L)'
;METQYTGQDGDDLCRCLRMEYERYTAPDNDQPGYLSFAEVIVLNEGSKAFNEQMKRSGDTQLAQAISGAAMRRVQALADEIKREFEHQ
;
A
#
# COMPACT_ATOMS: atom_id res chain seq x y z
N MET A 1 -23.20 11.37 3.37
CA MET A 1 -22.13 11.19 4.37
C MET A 1 -20.83 11.18 3.61
N GLU A 2 -20.09 12.28 3.69
CA GLU A 2 -18.75 12.39 3.12
C GLU A 2 -17.79 11.69 4.10
N THR A 3 -17.12 10.63 3.66
CA THR A 3 -16.03 10.06 4.44
C THR A 3 -14.88 11.06 4.38
N GLN A 4 -14.72 11.83 5.45
CA GLN A 4 -13.55 12.68 5.64
C GLN A 4 -12.33 11.76 5.76
N TYR A 5 -11.48 11.76 4.74
CA TYR A 5 -10.14 11.20 4.79
C TYR A 5 -9.32 12.06 5.75
N THR A 6 -9.38 11.71 7.03
CA THR A 6 -8.58 12.35 8.09
C THR A 6 -7.18 11.74 8.06
N GLY A 7 -6.15 12.53 8.37
CA GLY A 7 -4.73 12.14 8.30
C GLY A 7 -4.30 10.93 9.14
N GLN A 8 -5.22 10.20 9.77
CA GLN A 8 -4.97 8.97 10.51
C GLN A 8 -4.63 7.77 9.59
N ASP A 9 -5.16 7.73 8.36
CA ASP A 9 -4.97 6.59 7.45
C ASP A 9 -3.51 6.48 6.95
N GLY A 10 -2.80 7.60 6.83
CA GLY A 10 -1.40 7.63 6.40
C GLY A 10 -0.43 7.10 7.46
N ASP A 11 -0.68 7.46 8.72
CA ASP A 11 0.13 7.03 9.86
C ASP A 11 -0.08 5.53 10.14
N ASP A 12 -1.32 5.04 9.99
CA ASP A 12 -1.64 3.63 10.11
C ASP A 12 -1.01 2.78 9.00
N LEU A 13 -0.99 3.28 7.77
CA LEU A 13 -0.30 2.63 6.64
C LEU A 13 1.21 2.54 6.88
N CYS A 14 1.84 3.65 7.29
CA CYS A 14 3.26 3.70 7.59
C CYS A 14 3.64 2.74 8.72
N ARG A 15 2.83 2.70 9.79
CA ARG A 15 3.01 1.76 10.91
C ARG A 15 2.89 0.30 10.47
N CYS A 16 1.89 -0.04 9.66
CA CYS A 16 1.72 -1.41 9.15
C CYS A 16 2.91 -1.86 8.30
N LEU A 17 3.40 -0.99 7.41
CA LEU A 17 4.57 -1.27 6.57
C LEU A 17 5.85 -1.42 7.40
N ARG A 18 6.04 -0.59 8.43
CA ARG A 18 7.19 -0.69 9.34
C ARG A 18 7.19 -2.00 10.14
N MET A 19 6.05 -2.38 10.72
CA MET A 19 5.89 -3.66 11.42
C MET A 19 6.16 -4.86 10.53
N GLU A 20 5.81 -4.78 9.25
CA GLU A 20 6.09 -5.80 8.26
C GLU A 20 7.59 -5.96 8.02
N TYR A 21 8.31 -4.85 7.78
CA TYR A 21 9.77 -4.90 7.64
C TYR A 21 10.46 -5.50 8.87
N GLU A 22 10.05 -5.11 10.08
CA GLU A 22 10.56 -5.70 11.33
C GLU A 22 10.29 -7.21 11.44
N ARG A 23 9.18 -7.70 10.87
CA ARG A 23 8.82 -9.12 10.89
C ARG A 23 9.48 -9.91 9.75
N TYR A 24 9.65 -9.29 8.59
CA TYR A 24 10.19 -9.89 7.37
C TYR A 24 11.71 -9.74 7.21
N THR A 25 12.40 -9.09 8.15
CA THR A 25 13.84 -9.32 8.35
C THR A 25 14.19 -10.76 8.77
N ALA A 26 13.19 -11.64 8.91
CA ALA A 26 13.40 -13.09 8.93
C ALA A 26 13.68 -13.59 7.48
N PRO A 27 14.89 -14.13 7.18
CA PRO A 27 15.34 -14.48 5.83
C PRO A 27 14.45 -15.45 5.03
N ASP A 28 13.53 -16.14 5.70
CA ASP A 28 12.75 -17.24 5.14
C ASP A 28 11.54 -16.79 4.30
N ASN A 29 11.15 -15.51 4.37
CA ASN A 29 9.92 -15.01 3.75
C ASN A 29 10.12 -14.30 2.40
N ASP A 30 11.35 -14.12 1.93
CA ASP A 30 11.68 -13.50 0.63
C ASP A 30 11.79 -14.57 -0.50
N GLN A 31 11.06 -15.69 -0.33
CA GLN A 31 11.06 -16.76 -1.33
C GLN A 31 10.27 -16.35 -2.58
N PRO A 32 10.79 -16.61 -3.79
CA PRO A 32 10.09 -16.30 -5.03
C PRO A 32 8.73 -17.01 -5.09
N GLY A 33 7.65 -16.24 -5.28
CA GLY A 33 6.29 -16.77 -5.49
C GLY A 33 5.26 -16.39 -4.43
N TYR A 34 5.66 -15.80 -3.31
CA TYR A 34 4.74 -15.19 -2.35
C TYR A 34 4.88 -13.68 -2.38
N LEU A 35 3.74 -12.98 -2.26
CA LEU A 35 3.74 -11.53 -2.05
C LEU A 35 4.18 -11.25 -0.61
N SER A 36 5.13 -10.35 -0.42
CA SER A 36 5.37 -9.70 0.87
C SER A 36 4.09 -9.01 1.34
N PHE A 37 3.87 -8.87 2.65
CA PHE A 37 2.67 -8.15 3.09
C PHE A 37 2.72 -6.64 2.77
N ALA A 38 3.90 -6.09 2.46
CA ALA A 38 4.02 -4.81 1.77
C ALA A 38 3.34 -4.81 0.38
N GLU A 39 3.60 -5.80 -0.47
CA GLU A 39 2.93 -5.94 -1.76
C GLU A 39 1.41 -6.20 -1.62
N VAL A 40 1.00 -6.96 -0.60
CA VAL A 40 -0.42 -7.15 -0.27
C VAL A 40 -1.08 -5.83 0.11
N ILE A 41 -0.41 -4.99 0.91
CA ILE A 41 -0.90 -3.65 1.26
C ILE A 41 -1.00 -2.76 0.02
N VAL A 42 0.02 -2.76 -0.86
CA VAL A 42 -0.01 -2.01 -2.12
C VAL A 42 -1.23 -2.38 -2.96
N LEU A 43 -1.48 -3.67 -3.14
CA LEU A 43 -2.65 -4.18 -3.88
C LEU A 43 -3.98 -3.82 -3.21
N ASN A 44 -4.04 -3.89 -1.89
CA ASN A 44 -5.23 -3.51 -1.12
C ASN A 44 -5.56 -2.03 -1.29
N GLU A 45 -4.57 -1.14 -1.17
CA GLU A 45 -4.78 0.30 -1.34
C GLU A 45 -5.19 0.64 -2.78
N GLY A 46 -4.57 -0.01 -3.78
CA GLY A 46 -5.02 0.08 -5.16
C GLY A 46 -6.48 -0.35 -5.35
N SER A 47 -6.87 -1.47 -4.73
CA SER A 47 -8.22 -2.04 -4.85
C SER A 47 -9.27 -1.17 -4.16
N LYS A 48 -8.96 -0.60 -2.99
CA LYS A 48 -9.82 0.37 -2.29
C LYS A 48 -10.07 1.59 -3.16
N ALA A 49 -8.99 2.20 -3.67
CA ALA A 49 -9.08 3.39 -4.51
C ALA A 49 -9.86 3.13 -5.81
N PHE A 50 -9.66 1.97 -6.43
CA PHE A 50 -10.45 1.53 -7.58
C PHE A 50 -11.94 1.44 -7.25
N ASN A 51 -12.29 0.69 -6.20
CA ASN A 51 -13.67 0.42 -5.81
C ASN A 51 -14.42 1.69 -5.41
N GLU A 52 -13.75 2.62 -4.73
CA GLU A 52 -14.33 3.92 -4.41
C GLU A 52 -14.61 4.75 -5.66
N GLN A 53 -13.67 4.80 -6.60
CA GLN A 53 -13.87 5.58 -7.82
C GLN A 53 -14.97 4.96 -8.71
N MET A 54 -15.04 3.64 -8.77
CA MET A 54 -16.12 2.93 -9.46
C MET A 54 -17.49 3.25 -8.84
N LYS A 55 -17.59 3.27 -7.50
CA LYS A 55 -18.83 3.65 -6.81
C LYS A 55 -19.25 5.11 -7.09
N ARG A 56 -18.28 6.01 -7.26
CA ARG A 56 -18.54 7.45 -7.47
C ARG A 56 -18.92 7.79 -8.92
N SER A 57 -18.26 7.18 -9.89
CA SER A 57 -18.35 7.61 -11.30
C SER A 57 -18.74 6.50 -12.28
N GLY A 58 -18.53 5.24 -11.93
CA GLY A 58 -18.65 4.11 -12.87
C GLY A 58 -17.61 4.08 -14.00
N ASP A 59 -16.67 5.03 -14.03
CA ASP A 59 -15.63 5.11 -15.07
C ASP A 59 -14.45 4.20 -14.71
N THR A 60 -14.37 3.08 -15.43
CA THR A 60 -13.31 2.09 -15.27
C THR A 60 -11.92 2.63 -15.58
N GLN A 61 -11.76 3.49 -16.60
CA GLN A 61 -10.44 4.02 -16.96
C GLN A 61 -9.92 4.97 -15.88
N LEU A 62 -10.80 5.85 -15.39
CA LEU A 62 -10.46 6.74 -14.28
C LEU A 62 -10.16 5.95 -13.00
N ALA A 63 -10.97 4.93 -12.68
CA ALA A 63 -10.73 4.08 -11.53
C ALA A 63 -9.40 3.33 -11.60
N GLN A 64 -9.02 2.80 -12.78
CA GLN A 64 -7.70 2.17 -12.99
C GLN A 64 -6.54 3.17 -12.81
N ALA A 65 -6.67 4.37 -13.36
CA ALA A 65 -5.65 5.41 -13.24
C ALA A 65 -5.42 5.80 -11.77
N ILE A 66 -6.50 6.00 -11.01
CA ILE A 66 -6.45 6.32 -9.58
C ILE A 66 -5.89 5.16 -8.76
N SER A 67 -6.33 3.93 -9.03
CA SER A 67 -5.81 2.71 -8.41
C SER A 67 -4.29 2.58 -8.58
N GLY A 68 -3.80 2.71 -9.81
CA GLY A 68 -2.37 2.65 -10.10
C GLY A 68 -1.57 3.77 -9.43
N ALA A 69 -2.15 4.97 -9.30
CA ALA A 69 -1.51 6.07 -8.57
C ALA A 69 -1.40 5.78 -7.06
N ALA A 70 -2.45 5.21 -6.45
CA ALA A 70 -2.43 4.80 -5.05
C ALA A 70 -1.38 3.71 -4.80
N MET A 71 -1.33 2.67 -5.65
CA MET A 71 -0.34 1.60 -5.57
C MET A 71 1.10 2.14 -5.63
N ARG A 72 1.41 3.02 -6.60
CA ARG A 72 2.75 3.62 -6.73
C ARG A 72 3.14 4.43 -5.50
N ARG A 73 2.20 5.16 -4.88
CA ARG A 73 2.47 5.93 -3.66
C ARG A 73 2.83 5.01 -2.49
N VAL A 74 2.08 3.93 -2.32
CA VAL A 74 2.29 2.98 -1.23
C VAL A 74 3.60 2.19 -1.44
N GLN A 75 3.90 1.81 -2.68
CA GLN A 75 5.16 1.14 -3.02
C GLN A 75 6.37 2.04 -2.72
N ALA A 76 6.32 3.31 -3.11
CA ALA A 76 7.41 4.24 -2.85
C ALA A 76 7.68 4.41 -1.34
N LEU A 77 6.62 4.44 -0.52
CA LEU A 77 6.74 4.48 0.94
C LEU A 77 7.33 3.17 1.50
N ALA A 78 6.89 2.01 0.99
CA ALA A 78 7.45 0.72 1.40
C ALA A 78 8.94 0.62 1.06
N ASP A 79 9.36 1.13 -0.10
CA ASP A 79 10.76 1.14 -0.52
C ASP A 79 11.61 2.12 0.30
N GLU A 80 11.03 3.23 0.77
CA GLU A 80 11.69 4.16 1.69
C GLU A 80 11.95 3.51 3.06
N ILE A 81 10.92 2.87 3.64
CA ILE A 81 11.03 2.14 4.91
C ILE A 81 12.06 1.00 4.80
N LYS A 82 12.10 0.26 3.67
CA LYS A 82 13.11 -0.77 3.42
C LYS A 82 14.53 -0.21 3.57
N ARG A 83 14.80 0.89 2.87
CA ARG A 83 16.12 1.53 2.83
C ARG A 83 16.53 2.02 4.22
N GLU A 84 15.59 2.54 5.01
CA GLU A 84 15.86 2.94 6.41
C GLU A 84 16.30 1.75 7.29
N PHE A 85 15.72 0.57 7.09
CA PHE A 85 16.09 -0.64 7.83
C PHE A 85 17.42 -1.23 7.36
N GLU A 86 17.70 -1.21 6.06
CA GLU A 86 18.96 -1.73 5.49
C GLU A 86 20.19 -0.86 5.79
N HIS A 87 20.02 0.37 6.28
CA HIS A 87 21.10 1.31 6.61
C HIS A 87 21.37 1.47 8.12
N GLN A 88 20.70 0.66 8.96
CA GLN A 88 20.94 0.55 10.41
C GLN A 88 21.83 -0.66 10.73
#